data_AF-A0A1M7NRL2-F1
#
_entry.id   AF-A0A1M7NRL2-F1
#
_cell.length_a   1.000
_cell.length_b   1.000
_cell.length_c   1.000
_cell.angle_alpha   90.00
_cell.angle_beta   90.00
_cell.angle_gamma   90.00
#
_symmetry.space_group_name_H-M   'P 1'
#
loop_
_entity.id
_entity.type
_entity.pdbx_description
1 polymer ?
#
loop_
_entity_poly.entity_id
_entity_poly.type
_entity_poly.pdbx_seq_one_letter_code
_entity_poly.pdbx_strand_id
1 'polypeptide(L)' 'MPRTVLLGALLGSGIMVGAIFSHLFVLGIEVQGDGGTLFALANITLLSCLALIFLNRDKLPNLLKLKI' A
#
# COMPACT_ATOMS: atom_id res chain seq x y z
N MET A 1 18.42 4.27 -7.23
CA MET A 1 17.10 3.95 -6.64
C MET A 1 17.29 2.95 -5.52
N PRO A 2 17.06 3.33 -4.25
CA PRO A 2 17.46 2.55 -3.09
C PRO A 2 16.61 1.28 -2.97
N ARG A 3 17.23 0.19 -2.51
CA ARG A 3 16.60 -1.14 -2.36
C ARG A 3 15.43 -1.14 -1.34
N THR A 4 15.35 -0.13 -0.49
CA THR A 4 14.30 -0.03 0.55
C THR A 4 12.93 0.38 0.02
N VAL A 5 12.83 0.94 -1.20
CA VAL A 5 11.56 1.40 -1.79
C VAL A 5 10.56 0.25 -1.94
N LEU A 6 11.04 -0.94 -2.34
CA LEU A 6 10.19 -2.11 -2.53
C LEU A 6 9.67 -2.66 -1.20
N LEU A 7 10.53 -2.74 -0.18
CA LEU A 7 10.14 -3.12 1.19
C LEU A 7 9.10 -2.15 1.76
N GLY A 8 9.33 -0.85 1.60
CA GLY A 8 8.40 0.19 2.00
C GLY A 8 7.07 0.12 1.24
N ALA A 9 7.09 -0.13 -0.07
CA ALA A 9 5.88 -0.25 -0.88
C ALA A 9 5.07 -1.51 -0.55
N LEU A 10 5.73 -2.63 -0.23
CA LEU A 10 5.08 -3.89 0.14
C LEU A 10 4.44 -3.78 1.53
N LEU A 11 5.16 -3.21 2.51
CA LEU A 11 4.62 -2.90 3.83
C LEU A 11 3.47 -1.89 3.75
N GLY A 12 3.66 -0.80 3.00
CA GLY A 12 2.63 0.23 2.79
C GLY A 12 1.38 -0.32 2.12
N SER A 13 1.53 -1.18 1.10
CA SER A 13 0.44 -1.92 0.48
C SER A 13 -0.33 -2.76 1.51
N GLY A 14 0.36 -3.56 2.33
CA GLY A 14 -0.30 -4.39 3.35
C GLY A 14 -1.09 -3.57 4.38
N ILE A 15 -0.51 -2.45 4.85
CA ILE A 15 -1.17 -1.55 5.80
C ILE A 15 -2.42 -0.90 5.16
N MET A 16 -2.32 -0.43 3.91
CA MET A 16 -3.45 0.20 3.22
C MET A 16 -4.58 -0.78 2.93
N VAL A 17 -4.28 -2.06 2.61
CA VAL A 17 -5.32 -3.10 2.53
C VAL A 17 -6.03 -3.26 3.87
N GLY A 18 -5.28 -3.33 4.97
CA GLY A 18 -5.85 -3.41 6.32
C GLY A 18 -6.73 -2.20 6.66
N ALA A 19 -6.30 -0.99 6.27
CA ALA A 19 -7.09 0.23 6.45
C ALA A 19 -8.39 0.22 5.65
N ILE A 20 -8.36 -0.24 4.39
CA ILE A 20 -9.55 -0.42 3.54
C ILE A 20 -10.50 -1.44 4.17
N PHE A 21 -9.99 -2.57 4.65
CA PHE A 21 -10.79 -3.57 5.37
C PHE A 21 -11.43 -2.98 6.65
N SER A 22 -10.68 -2.19 7.42
CA SER A 22 -11.24 -1.52 8.60
C SER A 22 -12.38 -0.56 8.25
N HIS A 23 -12.31 0.13 7.10
CA HIS A 23 -13.41 0.96 6.61
C HIS A 23 -14.61 0.12 6.17
N LEU A 24 -14.40 -1.02 5.50
CA LEU A 24 -15.49 -1.88 5.03
C LEU A 24 -16.21 -2.63 6.15
N PHE A 25 -15.49 -3.06 7.20
CA PHE A 25 -16.04 -3.94 8.24
C PHE A 25 -16.35 -3.24 9.56
N VAL A 26 -15.60 -2.20 9.95
CA VAL A 26 -15.68 -1.63 11.30
C VAL A 26 -16.19 -0.19 11.30
N LEU A 27 -15.61 0.67 10.46
CA LEU A 27 -15.83 2.12 10.51
C LEU A 27 -16.96 2.61 9.58
N GLY A 28 -17.15 1.95 8.43
CA GLY A 28 -18.00 2.45 7.35
C GLY A 28 -17.24 3.32 6.33
N ILE A 29 -17.93 3.68 5.24
CA ILE A 29 -17.36 4.50 4.14
C ILE A 29 -17.06 5.91 4.64
N GLU A 30 -17.89 6.42 5.56
CA GLU A 30 -17.77 7.76 6.12
C GLU A 30 -17.34 7.69 7.59
N VAL A 31 -16.16 8.23 7.89
CA VAL A 31 -15.61 8.27 9.24
C VAL A 31 -15.62 9.72 9.69
N GLN A 32 -16.26 10.03 10.83
CA GLN A 32 -16.30 11.39 11.40
C GLN A 32 -16.80 12.50 10.45
N GLY A 33 -17.65 12.16 9.46
CA GLY A 33 -18.20 13.14 8.51
C GLY A 33 -17.23 13.56 7.39
N ASP A 34 -16.18 12.77 7.11
CA ASP A 34 -15.20 13.06 6.05
C ASP A 34 -15.72 12.82 4.61
N GLY A 35 -16.99 12.44 4.40
CA GLY A 35 -17.54 12.17 3.06
C GLY A 35 -16.89 11.00 2.31
N GLY A 36 -16.08 10.18 2.97
CA GLY A 36 -15.32 9.08 2.35
C GLY A 36 -13.95 9.47 1.78
N THR A 37 -13.45 10.66 2.09
CA THR A 37 -12.15 11.15 1.60
C THR A 37 -10.98 10.27 2.03
N LEU A 38 -10.98 9.80 3.29
CA LEU A 38 -9.97 8.88 3.82
C LEU A 38 -9.96 7.53 3.09
N PHE A 39 -11.15 7.00 2.75
CA PHE A 39 -11.28 5.77 1.97
C PHE A 39 -10.74 5.95 0.54
N ALA A 40 -11.03 7.09 -0.10
CA ALA A 40 -10.49 7.41 -1.41
C ALA A 40 -8.96 7.54 -1.40
N LEU A 41 -8.40 8.24 -0.41
CA LEU A 41 -6.94 8.35 -0.24
C LEU A 41 -6.28 6.99 -0.01
N ALA A 42 -6.88 6.12 0.79
CA ALA A 42 -6.36 4.77 1.02
C ALA A 42 -6.29 3.97 -0.30
N ASN A 43 -7.33 4.05 -1.15
CA ASN A 43 -7.35 3.41 -2.46
C ASN A 43 -6.30 3.99 -3.43
N ILE A 44 -6.16 5.31 -3.50
CA ILE A 44 -5.17 5.97 -4.36
C ILE A 44 -3.75 5.58 -3.93
N THR A 45 -3.50 5.59 -2.61
CA THR A 45 -2.20 5.23 -2.04
C THR A 45 -1.87 3.76 -2.29
N LEU A 46 -2.87 2.87 -2.14
CA LEU A 46 -2.75 1.45 -2.50
C LEU A 46 -2.36 1.29 -3.98
N LEU A 47 -3.02 2.01 -4.90
CA LEU A 47 -2.70 2.00 -6.32
C LEU A 47 -1.27 2.49 -6.59
N SER A 48 -0.85 3.55 -5.91
CA SER A 48 0.51 4.10 -6.02
C SER A 48 1.57 3.12 -5.53
N CYS A 49 1.34 2.45 -4.39
CA CYS A 49 2.22 1.38 -3.89
C CYS A 49 2.27 0.20 -4.85
N LEU A 50 1.13 -0.22 -5.42
CA LEU A 50 1.08 -1.27 -6.44
C LEU A 50 1.85 -0.87 -7.70
N ALA A 51 1.65 0.35 -8.21
CA ALA A 51 2.39 0.88 -9.35
C ALA A 51 3.90 0.88 -9.07
N LEU A 52 4.33 1.31 -7.89
CA LEU A 52 5.73 1.27 -7.46
C LEU A 52 6.29 -0.15 -7.44
N ILE A 53 5.52 -1.13 -6.96
CA ILE A 53 5.90 -2.56 -6.97
C ILE A 53 6.03 -3.06 -8.41
N PHE A 54 5.08 -2.72 -9.29
CA PHE A 54 5.11 -3.12 -10.71
C PHE A 54 6.28 -2.49 -11.49
N LEU A 55 6.57 -1.21 -11.25
CA LEU A 55 7.70 -0.49 -11.85
C LEU A 55 9.06 -0.98 -11.34
N ASN A 56 9.14 -1.40 -10.08
CA ASN A 56 10.36 -1.94 -9.50
C ASN A 56 10.40 -3.48 -9.54
N ARG A 57 9.46 -4.14 -10.21
CA ARG A 57 9.36 -5.60 -10.24
C ARG A 57 10.62 -6.27 -10.79
N ASP A 58 11.31 -5.63 -11.73
CA ASP A 58 12.58 -6.12 -12.29
C ASP A 58 13.72 -6.14 -11.26
N LYS A 59 13.56 -5.41 -10.13
CA LYS A 59 14.49 -5.43 -8.98
C LYS A 59 14.04 -6.36 -7.84
N LEU A 60 12.83 -6.93 -7.90
CA LEU A 60 12.34 -7.93 -6.93
C LEU A 60 13.33 -9.10 -6.72
N PRO A 61 13.84 -9.77 -7.77
CA PRO A 61 14.73 -10.91 -7.57
C PRO A 61 16.07 -10.52 -6.93
N ASN A 62 16.48 -9.25 -6.98
CA ASN A 62 17.73 -8.76 -6.38
C ASN A 62 17.56 -8.41 -4.88
N LEU A 63 16.34 -8.10 -4.44
CA LEU A 63 15.99 -7.87 -3.03
C LEU A 63 15.76 -9.18 -2.25
N LEU A 64 15.12 -10.18 -2.88
CA LEU A 64 15.04 -11.53 -2.33
C LEU A 64 16.40 -12.25 -2.32
N LYS A 65 17.36 -11.79 -3.14
CA LYS A 65 18.78 -12.19 -3.09
C LYS A 65 19.58 -11.48 -2.00
N LEU A 66 18.92 -10.92 -0.98
CA LEU A 66 19.59 -10.61 0.29
C LEU A 66 20.11 -11.93 0.85
N LYS A 67 21.37 -12.17 0.51
CA LYS A 67 22.28 -13.19 0.97
C LYS A 67 22.04 -13.45 2.46
N ILE A 68 21.33 -14.55 2.73
CA ILE A 68 21.57 -15.36 3.93
C ILE A 68 22.97 -15.95 3.79
#